data_AF-A0A1P8K6N8-F1
#
_entry.id   AF-A0A1P8K6N8-F1
#
_cell.length_a   1.000
_cell.length_b   1.000
_cell.length_c   1.000
_cell.angle_alpha   90.00
_cell.angle_beta   90.00
_cell.angle_gamma   90.00
#
_symmetry.space_group_name_H-M   'P 1'
#
loop_
_entity.id
_entity.type
_entity.pdbx_description
1 polymer ?
#
loop_
_entity_poly.entity_id
_entity_poly.type
_entity_poly.pdbx_seq_one_letter_code
_entity_poly.pdbx_strand_id
1 'polypeptide(L)'
;MKFIKTEAGQQAFKARSPLFSARQRSAFILVDGTKTVDQVLAATSGLGVTQVDLDHLVEQGFLSVLAEPVAATQPGALAPVIADEPPSNRTPQERYFDAKPLATQLTASMGLRGFMLNLSVESAAGYDDLLILFPKIQDALGSKACRELERALKG
;
A
#
# COMPACT_ATOMS: atom_id res chain seq x y z
N MET A 1 -17.41 10.45 6.78
CA MET A 1 -16.37 9.43 6.55
C MET A 1 -15.77 9.01 7.87
N LYS A 2 -15.64 7.71 8.09
CA LYS A 2 -14.98 7.12 9.27
C LYS A 2 -13.70 6.44 8.81
N PHE A 3 -12.68 6.41 9.67
CA PHE A 3 -11.48 5.63 9.41
C PHE A 3 -11.47 4.38 10.28
N ILE A 4 -11.06 3.26 9.71
CA ILE A 4 -10.78 2.02 10.44
C ILE A 4 -9.29 1.69 10.35
N LYS A 5 -8.77 1.05 11.39
CA LYS A 5 -7.40 0.50 11.39
C LYS A 5 -7.37 -0.74 10.50
N THR A 6 -6.46 -0.78 9.54
CA THR A 6 -6.19 -2.00 8.77
C THR A 6 -5.30 -2.95 9.57
N GLU A 7 -5.30 -4.24 9.23
CA GLU A 7 -4.37 -5.19 9.84
C GLU A 7 -2.91 -4.81 9.60
N ALA A 8 -2.59 -4.33 8.39
CA ALA A 8 -1.27 -3.81 8.04
C ALA A 8 -0.86 -2.64 8.95
N GLY A 9 -1.76 -1.69 9.20
CA GLY A 9 -1.54 -0.58 10.11
C GLY A 9 -1.33 -1.04 11.56
N GLN A 10 -2.12 -2.01 12.03
CA GLN A 10 -1.99 -2.56 13.38
C GLN A 10 -0.66 -3.30 13.58
N GLN A 11 -0.24 -4.08 12.59
CA GLN A 11 1.01 -4.82 12.62
C GLN A 11 2.23 -3.89 12.54
N ALA A 12 2.21 -2.89 11.65
CA ALA A 12 3.24 -1.87 11.54
C ALA A 12 3.33 -0.99 12.81
N PHE A 13 2.20 -0.68 13.43
CA PHE A 13 2.14 0.02 14.70
C PHE A 13 2.77 -0.81 15.84
N LYS A 14 2.41 -2.10 15.93
CA LYS A 14 2.95 -3.05 16.93
C LYS A 14 4.45 -3.29 16.75
N ALA A 15 4.92 -3.37 15.51
CA ALA A 15 6.33 -3.53 15.16
C ALA A 15 7.16 -2.26 15.37
N ARG A 16 6.55 -1.15 15.83
CA ARG A 16 7.18 0.18 15.92
C ARG A 16 7.86 0.58 14.61
N SER A 17 7.21 0.30 13.48
CA SER A 17 7.75 0.57 12.15
C SER A 17 8.18 2.04 11.99
N PRO A 18 9.35 2.32 11.38
CA PRO A 18 9.79 3.70 11.11
C PRO A 18 8.89 4.42 10.09
N LEU A 19 8.00 3.69 9.41
CA LEU A 19 7.01 4.25 8.47
C LEU A 19 5.96 5.14 9.17
N PHE A 20 5.83 5.02 10.49
CA PHE A 20 4.97 5.89 11.30
C PHE A 20 5.77 7.07 11.88
N SER A 21 5.35 8.29 11.56
CA SER A 21 5.79 9.48 12.29
C SER A 21 5.25 9.49 13.74
N ALA A 22 5.90 10.23 14.64
CA ALA A 22 5.44 10.36 16.02
C ALA A 22 3.99 10.90 16.11
N ARG A 23 3.62 11.80 15.19
CA ARG A 23 2.28 12.38 15.11
C ARG A 23 1.25 11.40 14.53
N GLN A 24 1.65 10.65 13.50
CA GLN A 24 0.84 9.60 12.87
C GLN A 24 0.49 8.49 13.86
N ARG A 25 1.42 8.14 14.75
CA ARG A 25 1.15 7.16 15.82
C ARG A 25 0.02 7.62 16.73
N SER A 26 0.06 8.88 17.15
CA SER A 26 -0.98 9.45 18.01
C SER A 26 -2.33 9.48 17.32
N ALA A 27 -2.37 9.88 16.05
CA ALA A 27 -3.57 9.84 15.23
C ALA A 27 -4.12 8.42 15.09
N PHE A 28 -3.25 7.46 14.76
CA PHE A 28 -3.59 6.06 14.58
C PHE A 28 -4.16 5.43 15.85
N ILE A 29 -3.63 5.75 17.03
CA ILE A 29 -4.18 5.26 18.30
C ILE A 29 -5.66 5.65 18.45
N LEU A 30 -6.00 6.89 18.13
CA LEU A 30 -7.36 7.44 18.25
C LEU A 30 -8.37 6.90 17.22
N VAL A 31 -7.89 6.35 16.10
CA VAL A 31 -8.76 5.79 15.08
C VAL A 31 -9.25 4.41 15.53
N ASP A 32 -10.54 4.29 15.83
CA ASP A 32 -11.14 3.06 16.39
C ASP A 32 -12.31 2.54 15.52
N GLY A 33 -12.54 3.13 14.34
CA GLY A 33 -13.73 2.86 13.52
C GLY A 33 -14.99 3.59 13.96
N THR A 34 -15.01 4.12 15.19
CA THR A 34 -16.16 4.82 15.78
C THR A 34 -16.14 6.33 15.50
N LYS A 35 -14.95 6.92 15.35
CA LYS A 35 -14.76 8.37 15.19
C LYS A 35 -14.70 8.77 13.72
N THR A 36 -15.32 9.90 13.38
CA THR A 36 -15.24 10.52 12.05
C THR A 36 -13.91 11.25 11.87
N VAL A 37 -13.53 11.50 10.62
CA VAL A 37 -12.31 12.26 10.26
C VAL A 37 -12.20 13.58 11.03
N ASP A 38 -13.29 14.34 11.06
CA ASP A 38 -13.37 15.64 11.73
C ASP A 38 -13.15 15.52 13.25
N GLN A 39 -13.74 14.50 13.89
CA GLN A 39 -13.51 14.24 15.32
C GLN A 39 -12.06 13.81 15.62
N VAL A 40 -11.45 13.02 14.75
CA VAL A 40 -10.04 12.62 14.91
C VAL A 40 -9.14 13.83 14.75
N LEU A 41 -9.40 14.68 13.75
CA LEU A 41 -8.64 15.90 13.51
C LEU A 41 -8.80 16.90 14.66
N ALA A 42 -10.02 17.11 15.15
CA ALA A 42 -10.30 17.97 16.30
C ALA A 42 -9.60 17.46 17.57
N ALA A 43 -9.65 16.14 17.83
CA ALA A 43 -9.02 15.52 18.98
C ALA A 43 -7.47 15.51 18.91
N THR A 44 -6.90 15.58 17.70
CA THR A 44 -5.45 15.53 17.48
C THR A 44 -4.85 16.88 17.06
N SER A 45 -5.67 17.94 16.98
CA SER A 45 -5.23 19.30 16.66
C SER A 45 -4.19 19.83 17.66
N GLY A 46 -4.33 19.49 18.95
CA GLY A 46 -3.34 19.84 19.98
C GLY A 46 -1.99 19.12 19.86
N LEU A 47 -1.91 18.04 19.05
CA LEU A 47 -0.69 17.29 18.75
C LEU A 47 -0.10 17.63 17.37
N GLY A 48 -0.72 18.56 16.64
CA GLY A 48 -0.25 19.00 15.32
C GLY A 48 -0.44 17.97 14.19
N VAL A 49 -1.42 17.08 14.33
CA VAL A 49 -1.88 16.17 13.27
C VAL A 49 -2.78 16.94 12.31
N THR A 50 -2.54 16.79 11.02
CA THR A 50 -3.27 17.49 9.95
C THR A 50 -4.03 16.49 9.07
N GLN A 51 -4.97 16.97 8.24
CA GLN A 51 -5.65 16.11 7.27
C GLN A 51 -4.67 15.39 6.33
N VAL A 52 -3.59 16.04 5.94
CA VAL A 52 -2.50 15.44 5.15
C VAL A 52 -1.92 14.21 5.85
N ASP A 53 -1.80 14.22 7.18
CA ASP A 53 -1.23 13.12 7.94
C ASP A 53 -2.15 11.87 7.94
N LEU A 54 -3.47 12.12 8.02
CA LEU A 54 -4.49 11.08 7.93
C LEU A 54 -4.59 10.52 6.50
N ASP A 55 -4.45 11.38 5.50
CA ASP A 55 -4.42 10.99 4.09
C ASP A 55 -3.22 10.10 3.78
N HIS A 56 -2.02 10.50 4.22
CA HIS A 56 -0.82 9.66 4.12
C HIS A 56 -0.98 8.29 4.82
N LEU A 57 -1.69 8.22 5.95
CA LEU A 57 -1.99 6.95 6.61
C LEU A 57 -2.95 6.06 5.81
N VAL A 58 -3.85 6.65 5.03
CA VAL A 58 -4.74 5.95 4.10
C VAL A 58 -3.96 5.50 2.87
N GLU A 59 -3.13 6.37 2.29
CA GLU A 59 -2.26 6.05 1.15
C GLU A 59 -1.28 4.91 1.47
N GLN A 60 -0.71 4.90 2.68
CA GLN A 60 0.15 3.83 3.17
C GLN A 60 -0.61 2.53 3.49
N GLY A 61 -1.94 2.54 3.38
CA GLY A 61 -2.80 1.39 3.67
C GLY A 61 -2.88 1.05 5.16
N PHE A 62 -2.51 1.96 6.06
CA PHE A 62 -2.62 1.78 7.50
C PHE A 62 -4.03 2.12 8.02
N LEU A 63 -4.70 3.07 7.36
CA LEU A 63 -6.10 3.39 7.59
C LEU A 63 -6.93 3.06 6.36
N SER A 64 -8.18 2.65 6.57
CA SER A 64 -9.15 2.45 5.50
C SER A 64 -10.40 3.30 5.75
N VAL A 65 -10.95 3.88 4.69
CA VAL A 65 -12.10 4.79 4.78
C VAL A 65 -13.37 3.97 4.74
N LEU A 66 -14.09 3.91 5.87
CA LEU A 66 -15.45 3.40 5.89
C LEU A 66 -16.37 4.53 5.39
N ALA A 67 -16.66 4.50 4.10
CA ALA A 67 -17.73 5.30 3.53
C ALA A 67 -19.07 4.60 3.83
N GLU A 68 -19.95 5.24 4.61
CA GLU A 68 -21.35 4.86 4.59
C GLU A 68 -21.89 5.09 3.17
N PRO A 69 -22.65 4.14 2.59
CA PRO A 69 -23.10 4.22 1.22
C PRO A 69 -24.22 5.27 1.13
N VAL A 70 -23.86 6.52 0.88
CA VAL A 70 -24.79 7.45 0.24
C VAL A 70 -24.46 7.46 -1.24
N ALA A 71 -25.47 7.09 -2.02
CA ALA A 71 -25.42 6.97 -3.46
C ALA A 71 -24.85 8.23 -4.12
N ALA A 72 -23.99 7.97 -5.11
CA ALA A 72 -23.69 8.77 -6.30
C ALA A 72 -23.74 10.30 -6.19
N THR A 73 -22.57 10.93 -6.34
CA THR A 73 -22.27 11.81 -7.50
C THR A 73 -20.75 12.03 -7.54
N GLN A 74 -20.07 11.33 -8.45
CA GLN A 74 -18.79 11.81 -9.00
C GLN A 74 -19.11 12.77 -10.15
N PRO A 75 -18.32 13.86 -10.28
CA PRO A 75 -17.66 14.13 -11.56
C PRO A 75 -16.16 14.35 -11.28
N GLY A 76 -15.23 13.54 -11.80
CA GLY A 76 -14.79 13.46 -13.20
C GLY A 76 -13.30 13.86 -13.21
N ALA A 77 -12.35 12.91 -13.24
CA ALA A 77 -11.85 12.18 -14.41
C ALA A 77 -10.90 12.99 -15.31
N LEU A 78 -9.65 12.54 -15.39
CA LEU A 78 -9.05 12.19 -16.67
C LEU A 78 -8.46 10.78 -16.54
N ALA A 79 -9.13 9.84 -17.20
CA ALA A 79 -8.71 8.46 -17.44
C ALA A 79 -8.12 8.36 -18.87
N PRO A 80 -7.69 7.18 -19.36
CA PRO A 80 -8.67 6.15 -19.69
C PRO A 80 -8.38 4.79 -19.08
N VAL A 81 -9.50 4.16 -18.73
CA VAL A 81 -9.67 2.75 -18.39
C VAL A 81 -9.55 1.89 -19.65
N ILE A 82 -9.06 0.65 -19.49
CA ILE A 82 -9.50 -0.47 -20.33
C ILE A 82 -9.82 -1.64 -19.39
N ALA A 83 -11.01 -2.22 -19.59
CA ALA A 83 -11.56 -3.41 -18.95
C ALA A 83 -10.62 -4.63 -19.08
N ASP A 84 -10.72 -5.71 -18.31
CA ASP A 84 -11.88 -6.54 -18.01
C ASP A 84 -11.46 -7.63 -16.97
N GLU A 85 -12.41 -8.37 -16.39
CA GLU A 85 -12.25 -9.67 -15.68
C GLU A 85 -12.02 -9.69 -14.13
N PRO A 86 -12.96 -10.25 -13.33
CA PRO A 86 -12.66 -10.98 -12.09
C PRO A 86 -12.46 -12.49 -12.41
N PRO A 87 -11.83 -13.32 -11.53
CA PRO A 87 -11.69 -13.14 -10.09
C PRO A 87 -10.25 -13.37 -9.60
N SER A 88 -9.66 -12.35 -9.01
CA SER A 88 -8.83 -12.56 -7.84
C SER A 88 -9.42 -11.68 -6.77
N ASN A 89 -9.91 -12.29 -5.69
CA ASN A 89 -10.44 -11.64 -4.49
C ASN A 89 -9.38 -10.78 -3.76
N ARG A 90 -8.28 -10.43 -4.44
CA ARG A 90 -7.16 -9.66 -3.98
C ARG A 90 -7.10 -8.33 -4.73
N THR A 91 -7.21 -7.27 -3.96
CA THR A 91 -6.97 -5.89 -4.38
C THR A 91 -5.54 -5.72 -4.90
N PRO A 92 -5.27 -4.71 -5.76
CA PRO A 92 -3.91 -4.38 -6.21
C PRO A 92 -2.94 -4.15 -5.04
N GLN A 93 -3.42 -3.59 -3.93
CA GLN A 93 -2.62 -3.41 -2.71
C GLN A 93 -2.21 -4.74 -2.08
N GLU A 94 -3.11 -5.71 -1.96
CA GLU A 94 -2.79 -7.05 -1.45
C GLU A 94 -1.76 -7.76 -2.35
N ARG A 95 -1.90 -7.63 -3.67
CA ARG A 95 -0.93 -8.19 -4.63
C ARG A 95 0.44 -7.54 -4.48
N TYR A 96 0.48 -6.22 -4.29
CA TYR A 96 1.72 -5.50 -4.03
C TYR A 96 2.40 -5.93 -2.72
N PHE A 97 1.64 -6.08 -1.63
CA PHE A 97 2.17 -6.55 -0.35
C PHE A 97 2.73 -7.98 -0.43
N ASP A 98 2.08 -8.87 -1.17
CA ASP A 98 2.52 -10.26 -1.38
C ASP A 98 3.76 -10.31 -2.31
N ALA A 99 3.77 -9.52 -3.38
CA ALA A 99 4.80 -9.53 -4.41
C ALA A 99 6.09 -8.78 -4.01
N LYS A 100 6.01 -7.71 -3.22
CA LYS A 100 7.17 -6.90 -2.83
C LYS A 100 8.28 -7.69 -2.11
N PRO A 101 8.01 -8.48 -1.05
CA PRO A 101 9.06 -9.27 -0.40
C PRO A 101 9.65 -10.32 -1.33
N LEU A 102 8.85 -10.92 -2.22
CA LEU A 102 9.31 -11.87 -3.22
C LEU A 102 10.27 -11.21 -4.22
N ALA A 103 9.91 -10.03 -4.74
CA ALA A 103 10.73 -9.26 -5.66
C ALA A 103 12.06 -8.84 -5.00
N THR A 104 12.04 -8.39 -3.74
CA THR A 104 13.25 -8.03 -2.99
C THR A 104 14.16 -9.24 -2.79
N GLN A 105 13.62 -10.40 -2.40
CA GLN A 105 14.41 -11.61 -2.19
C GLN A 105 15.05 -12.13 -3.50
N LEU A 106 14.27 -12.13 -4.59
CA LEU A 106 14.73 -12.55 -5.91
C LEU A 106 15.89 -11.66 -6.40
N THR A 107 15.72 -10.34 -6.29
CA THR A 107 16.74 -9.38 -6.74
C THR A 107 17.97 -9.37 -5.83
N ALA A 108 17.82 -9.59 -4.53
CA ALA A 108 18.93 -9.70 -3.58
C ALA A 108 19.80 -10.95 -3.85
N SER A 109 19.17 -12.04 -4.31
CA SER A 109 19.86 -13.31 -4.60
C SER A 109 20.79 -13.23 -5.83
N MET A 110 20.71 -12.16 -6.63
CA MET A 110 21.55 -11.94 -7.81
C MET A 110 22.91 -11.27 -7.49
N GLY A 111 23.14 -10.92 -6.22
CA GLY A 111 24.39 -10.28 -5.79
C GLY A 111 24.60 -8.90 -6.42
N LEU A 112 25.86 -8.50 -6.64
CA LEU A 112 26.21 -7.15 -7.09
C LEU A 112 25.55 -6.74 -8.42
N ARG A 113 25.32 -7.71 -9.32
CA ARG A 113 24.63 -7.47 -10.61
C ARG A 113 23.16 -7.10 -10.43
N GLY A 114 22.53 -7.55 -9.34
CA GLY A 114 21.14 -7.23 -9.02
C GLY A 114 20.94 -6.05 -8.09
N PHE A 115 22.01 -5.43 -7.59
CA PHE A 115 21.92 -4.36 -6.61
C PHE A 115 21.06 -3.16 -7.08
N MET A 116 21.24 -2.71 -8.33
CA MET A 116 20.45 -1.61 -8.90
C MET A 116 18.97 -1.98 -9.06
N LEU A 117 18.70 -3.23 -9.43
CA LEU A 117 17.34 -3.74 -9.60
C LEU A 117 16.66 -3.93 -8.24
N ASN A 118 17.41 -4.40 -7.24
CA ASN A 118 16.97 -4.49 -5.85
C ASN A 118 16.60 -3.12 -5.29
N LEU A 119 17.45 -2.09 -5.49
CA LEU A 119 17.15 -0.73 -5.07
C LEU A 119 15.90 -0.16 -5.76
N SER A 120 15.69 -0.49 -7.04
CA SER A 120 14.47 -0.11 -7.77
C SER A 120 13.24 -0.77 -7.16
N VAL A 121 13.31 -2.06 -6.82
CA VAL A 121 12.23 -2.79 -6.14
C VAL A 121 11.98 -2.28 -4.72
N GLU A 122 13.02 -1.89 -3.98
CA GLU A 122 12.86 -1.29 -2.65
C GLU A 122 12.20 0.08 -2.71
N SER A 123 12.48 0.86 -3.77
CA SER A 123 11.91 2.18 -4.03
C SER A 123 10.49 2.13 -4.61
N ALA A 124 10.07 0.99 -5.16
CA ALA A 124 8.72 0.77 -5.67
C ALA A 124 7.71 1.03 -4.55
N ALA A 125 6.80 1.98 -4.78
CA ALA A 125 5.79 2.41 -3.80
C ALA A 125 4.41 1.77 -4.02
N GLY A 126 4.23 0.97 -5.09
CA GLY A 126 2.93 0.38 -5.40
C GLY A 126 2.97 -0.75 -6.43
N TYR A 127 1.79 -1.34 -6.66
CA TYR A 127 1.58 -2.47 -7.55
C TYR A 127 2.05 -2.21 -8.99
N ASP A 128 1.76 -1.01 -9.50
CA ASP A 128 2.09 -0.61 -10.87
C ASP A 128 3.61 -0.54 -11.10
N ASP A 129 4.33 0.03 -10.13
CA ASP A 129 5.79 0.12 -10.18
C ASP A 129 6.43 -1.29 -10.15
N LEU A 130 5.89 -2.18 -9.32
CA LEU A 130 6.33 -3.57 -9.25
C LEU A 130 6.04 -4.35 -10.54
N LEU A 131 4.93 -4.06 -11.22
CA LEU A 131 4.61 -4.61 -12.54
C LEU A 131 5.56 -4.12 -13.63
N ILE A 132 5.97 -2.85 -13.59
CA ILE A 132 6.97 -2.28 -14.52
C ILE A 132 8.34 -2.93 -14.32
N LEU A 133 8.69 -3.27 -13.08
CA LEU A 133 9.97 -3.91 -12.74
C LEU A 133 9.97 -5.42 -13.01
N PHE A 134 8.82 -6.09 -12.93
CA PHE A 134 8.67 -7.53 -13.17
C PHE A 134 9.37 -8.06 -14.43
N PRO A 135 9.19 -7.49 -15.65
CA PRO A 135 9.87 -7.99 -16.85
C PRO A 135 11.40 -7.90 -16.76
N LYS A 136 11.94 -6.89 -16.05
CA LYS A 136 13.39 -6.77 -15.83
C LYS A 136 13.92 -7.82 -14.85
N ILE A 137 13.13 -8.15 -13.83
CA ILE A 137 13.43 -9.24 -12.89
C ILE A 137 13.38 -10.59 -13.61
N GLN A 138 12.40 -10.78 -14.49
CA GLN A 138 12.22 -11.98 -15.28
C GLN A 138 13.32 -12.19 -16.32
N ASP A 139 13.77 -11.13 -17.00
CA ASP A 139 14.91 -11.19 -17.92
C ASP A 139 16.20 -11.62 -17.19
N ALA A 140 16.41 -11.10 -15.99
CA ALA A 140 17.64 -11.33 -15.24
C ALA A 140 17.71 -12.72 -14.57
N LEU A 141 16.59 -13.27 -14.10
CA LEU A 141 16.53 -14.53 -13.35
C LEU A 141 15.87 -15.70 -14.13
N GLY A 142 15.21 -15.38 -15.24
CA GLY A 142 14.42 -16.31 -16.04
C GLY A 142 13.02 -16.58 -15.47
N SER A 143 12.08 -16.88 -16.37
CA SER A 143 10.65 -17.12 -16.06
C SER A 143 10.40 -18.18 -14.98
N LYS A 144 11.29 -19.16 -14.84
CA LYS A 144 11.15 -20.24 -13.86
C LYS A 144 11.35 -19.74 -12.42
N ALA A 145 12.30 -18.84 -12.19
CA ALA A 145 12.58 -18.26 -10.88
C ALA A 145 11.52 -17.22 -10.46
N CYS A 146 10.93 -16.52 -11.44
CA CYS A 146 9.95 -15.47 -11.20
C CYS A 146 8.50 -15.96 -11.10
N ARG A 147 8.26 -17.27 -11.12
CA ARG A 147 6.91 -17.86 -11.21
C ARG A 147 6.03 -17.53 -9.98
N GLU A 148 6.63 -17.55 -8.79
CA GLU A 148 5.95 -17.16 -7.55
C GLU A 148 5.62 -15.65 -7.52
N LEU A 149 6.55 -14.83 -8.01
CA LEU A 149 6.34 -13.38 -8.13
C LEU A 149 5.26 -13.06 -9.18
N GLU A 150 5.23 -13.78 -10.29
CA GLU A 150 4.19 -13.64 -11.32
C GLU A 150 2.81 -13.96 -10.76
N ARG A 151 2.71 -15.05 -9.99
CA ARG A 151 1.47 -15.46 -9.33
C ARG A 151 1.00 -14.42 -8.32
N ALA A 152 1.91 -13.86 -7.52
CA ALA A 152 1.58 -12.79 -6.59
C ALA A 152 1.06 -11.52 -7.30
N LEU A 153 1.59 -11.22 -8.50
CA LEU A 153 1.21 -10.05 -9.29
C LEU A 153 -0.07 -10.25 -10.13
N LYS A 154 -0.23 -11.40 -10.78
CA LYS A 154 -1.24 -11.63 -11.83
C LYS A 154 -2.33 -12.64 -11.44
N GLY A 155 -2.10 -13.51 -10.46
CA GLY A 155 -3.02 -14.57 -10.05
C GLY A 155 -2.73 -15.91 -10.71
#